data_AF-A0A4Q7AMU3-F1
#
_entry.id   AF-A0A4Q7AMU3-F1
#
_cell.length_a   1.000
_cell.length_b   1.000
_cell.length_c   1.000
_cell.angle_alpha   90.00
_cell.angle_beta   90.00
_cell.angle_gamma   90.00
#
_symmetry.space_group_name_H-M   'P 1'
#
loop_
_entity.id
_entity.type
_entity.pdbx_description
1 polymer ?
#
loop_
_entity_poly.entity_id
_entity_poly.type
_entity_poly.pdbx_seq_one_letter_code
_entity_poly.pdbx_strand_id
1 'polypeptide(L)'
;MNLPLSDVKMSKQSKIKLFADPEDVLRNQKIRKGILEVGDQLRERHPWLVQHQDQIGLGILTLAVTGIIFNITQYARGKMPWYVAVPLSAFWMSILHELEHDLIHQMYFRKNKNMHNLMMGAVYMFRPSTISPWIRRDIHMHHHKSSGTKTDLEERGINNGDKWGLKRLIMTGDNMLAVYLRPITMMKTTNRYVNAQKNLTKTEKLKLKAKVSSGYTPLGHIHYALWHGFLLMSVAKLAMKAVGIKQPKNKLWKLADKTTKFYAVSIAAPNFLRTLSLHFTSSNMHYYGDVEDGNIVQQCQVWTDWRMKPLQAFCFNFAGTHAIHHFVVRDPFYIRQTIAQDCYPVMKENGVRFNDFGTFKRANRRFESGKS
;
A
#
# COMPACT_ATOMS: atom_id res chain seq x y z
N MET A 1 19.54 22.49 -10.02
CA MET A 1 19.19 23.59 -10.94
C MET A 1 18.00 24.30 -10.32
N ASN A 2 18.24 25.51 -9.81
CA ASN A 2 17.25 26.32 -9.10
C ASN A 2 16.15 26.74 -10.08
N LEU A 3 14.89 26.43 -9.76
CA LEU A 3 13.76 27.02 -10.47
C LEU A 3 13.56 28.45 -9.94
N PRO A 4 13.51 29.47 -10.81
CA PRO A 4 13.29 30.84 -10.40
C PRO A 4 11.84 31.03 -9.94
N LEU A 5 11.67 31.62 -8.77
CA LEU A 5 10.42 32.23 -8.33
C LEU A 5 10.26 33.55 -9.11
N SER A 6 9.45 33.55 -10.16
CA SER A 6 8.99 34.80 -10.78
C SER A 6 7.46 34.86 -10.78
N ASP A 7 6.97 35.80 -9.97
CA ASP A 7 5.78 36.63 -10.12
C ASP A 7 4.60 36.06 -10.92
N VAL A 8 3.79 35.25 -10.24
CA VAL A 8 2.40 35.05 -10.64
C VAL A 8 1.56 36.17 -10.02
N LYS A 9 1.23 37.18 -10.82
CA LYS A 9 0.14 38.14 -10.52
C LYS A 9 -1.13 37.34 -10.22
N MET A 10 -1.52 37.32 -8.94
CA MET A 10 -2.75 36.71 -8.48
C MET A 10 -3.96 37.47 -9.05
N SER A 11 -4.63 36.91 -10.05
CA SER A 11 -5.94 37.40 -10.45
C SER A 11 -6.94 37.17 -9.32
N LYS A 12 -7.80 38.16 -9.06
CA LYS A 12 -8.86 38.19 -8.03
C LYS A 12 -9.97 37.13 -8.22
N GLN A 13 -9.68 36.02 -8.90
CA GLN A 13 -10.61 34.91 -9.17
C GLN A 13 -10.21 33.57 -8.53
N SER A 14 -9.30 33.56 -7.54
CA SER A 14 -9.20 32.43 -6.62
C SER A 14 -10.33 32.49 -5.60
N LYS A 15 -11.56 32.15 -6.02
CA LYS A 15 -12.60 31.75 -5.08
C LYS A 15 -12.03 30.61 -4.25
N ILE A 16 -11.83 30.93 -2.97
CA ILE A 16 -11.40 30.07 -1.87
C ILE A 16 -11.96 28.67 -2.09
N LYS A 17 -11.07 27.68 -2.27
CA LYS A 17 -11.45 26.28 -2.06
C LYS A 17 -11.78 26.17 -0.57
N LEU A 18 -13.05 26.35 -0.21
CA LEU A 18 -13.61 25.76 1.00
C LEU A 18 -13.24 24.28 0.99
N PHE A 19 -12.80 23.72 2.12
CA PHE A 19 -13.11 22.37 2.61
C PHE A 19 -12.17 21.89 3.73
N ALA A 20 -11.07 22.62 4.04
CA ALA A 20 -10.27 22.36 5.24
C ALA A 20 -10.45 23.50 6.26
N ASP A 21 -10.58 23.15 7.54
CA ASP A 21 -10.47 24.10 8.67
C ASP A 21 -9.30 25.08 8.43
N PRO A 22 -9.52 26.42 8.47
CA PRO A 22 -8.45 27.40 8.30
C PRO A 22 -7.24 27.16 9.21
N GLU A 23 -7.44 26.60 10.41
CA GLU A 23 -6.35 26.24 11.29
C GLU A 23 -5.53 25.06 10.74
N ASP A 24 -6.20 24.03 10.21
CA ASP A 24 -5.55 22.87 9.60
C ASP A 24 -4.80 23.25 8.31
N VAL A 25 -5.24 24.28 7.57
CA VAL A 25 -4.47 24.83 6.44
C VAL A 25 -3.11 25.36 6.91
N LEU A 26 -3.08 26.11 8.01
CA LEU A 26 -1.83 26.64 8.59
C LEU A 26 -0.97 25.52 9.17
N ARG A 27 -1.57 24.56 9.88
CA ARG A 27 -0.87 23.36 10.40
C ARG A 27 -0.23 22.57 9.27
N ASN A 28 -0.95 22.31 8.17
CA ASN A 28 -0.43 21.64 7.00
C ASN A 28 0.79 22.36 6.40
N GLN A 29 0.72 23.69 6.26
CA GLN A 29 1.86 24.48 5.76
C GLN A 29 3.09 24.37 6.67
N LYS A 30 2.91 24.45 8.00
CA LYS A 30 3.98 24.29 8.99
C LYS A 30 4.61 22.90 8.93
N ILE A 31 3.79 21.84 8.89
CA ILE A 31 4.26 20.46 8.77
C ILE A 31 5.06 20.26 7.48
N ARG A 32 4.51 20.68 6.34
CA ARG A 32 5.20 20.54 5.04
C ARG A 32 6.53 21.27 5.03
N LYS A 33 6.58 22.50 5.57
CA LYS A 33 7.81 23.28 5.67
C LYS A 33 8.85 22.54 6.51
N GLY A 34 8.48 22.09 7.72
CA GLY A 34 9.41 21.36 8.59
C GLY A 34 9.92 20.05 7.98
N ILE A 35 9.04 19.26 7.33
CA ILE A 35 9.47 18.03 6.64
C ILE A 35 10.43 18.34 5.49
N LEU A 36 10.15 19.38 4.69
CA LEU A 36 11.02 19.80 3.60
C LEU A 36 12.40 20.24 4.11
N GLU A 37 12.44 21.04 5.18
CA GLU A 37 13.68 21.52 5.79
C GLU A 37 14.56 20.35 6.27
N VAL A 38 14.00 19.40 7.00
CA VAL A 38 14.74 18.21 7.46
C VAL A 38 15.22 17.36 6.27
N GLY A 39 14.35 17.17 5.27
CA GLY A 39 14.69 16.43 4.06
C GLY A 39 15.76 17.10 3.20
N ASP A 40 15.80 18.44 3.16
CA ASP A 40 16.81 19.21 2.44
C ASP A 40 18.15 19.18 3.19
N GLN A 41 18.14 19.32 4.52
CA GLN A 41 19.34 19.16 5.36
C GLN A 41 19.99 17.77 5.21
N LEU A 42 19.20 16.70 5.07
CA LEU A 42 19.75 15.37 4.79
C LEU A 42 20.46 15.33 3.43
N ARG A 43 19.87 15.94 2.39
CA ARG A 43 20.42 15.96 1.03
C ARG A 43 21.65 16.84 0.90
N GLU A 44 21.71 17.94 1.64
CA GLU A 44 22.90 18.79 1.74
C GLU A 44 24.07 18.03 2.37
N ARG A 45 23.81 17.28 3.44
CA ARG A 45 24.80 16.40 4.09
C ARG A 45 25.21 15.20 3.23
N HIS A 46 24.29 14.70 2.41
CA HIS A 46 24.50 13.52 1.56
C HIS A 46 24.08 13.76 0.10
N PRO A 47 24.84 14.58 -0.67
CA PRO A 47 24.46 14.93 -2.04
C PRO A 47 24.33 13.72 -2.99
N TRP A 48 25.05 12.65 -2.69
CA TRP A 48 25.01 11.38 -3.44
C TRP A 48 23.61 10.74 -3.45
N LEU A 49 22.76 10.98 -2.44
CA LEU A 49 21.37 10.50 -2.41
C LEU A 49 20.56 11.07 -3.58
N VAL A 50 20.82 12.32 -3.96
CA VAL A 50 20.14 13.00 -5.07
C VAL A 50 20.78 12.61 -6.40
N GLN A 51 22.12 12.60 -6.46
CA GLN A 51 22.87 12.28 -7.68
C GLN A 51 22.62 10.86 -8.18
N HIS A 52 22.43 9.91 -7.26
CA HIS A 52 22.30 8.49 -7.56
C HIS A 52 20.92 7.92 -7.21
N GLN A 53 19.89 8.75 -7.05
CA GLN A 53 18.55 8.31 -6.65
C GLN A 53 18.03 7.15 -7.51
N ASP A 54 18.19 7.24 -8.84
CA ASP A 54 17.80 6.21 -9.80
C ASP A 54 18.56 4.89 -9.57
N GLN A 55 19.88 4.97 -9.40
CA GLN A 55 20.74 3.81 -9.15
C GLN A 55 20.46 3.18 -7.78
N ILE A 56 20.14 3.98 -6.76
CA ILE A 56 19.74 3.49 -5.43
C ILE A 56 18.42 2.71 -5.56
N GLY A 57 17.42 3.28 -6.23
CA GLY A 57 16.14 2.60 -6.47
C GLY A 57 16.30 1.27 -7.22
N LEU A 58 17.15 1.24 -8.24
CA LEU A 58 17.47 0.02 -8.98
C LEU A 58 18.25 -0.99 -8.11
N GLY A 59 19.23 -0.54 -7.33
CA GLY A 59 20.00 -1.38 -6.43
C GLY A 59 19.12 -2.05 -5.36
N ILE A 60 18.19 -1.30 -4.77
CA ILE A 60 17.18 -1.81 -3.83
C ILE A 60 16.30 -2.87 -4.49
N LEU A 61 15.82 -2.61 -5.71
CA LEU A 61 15.04 -3.59 -6.49
C LEU A 61 15.82 -4.88 -6.69
N THR A 62 17.04 -4.79 -7.21
CA THR A 62 17.90 -5.94 -7.51
C THR A 62 18.22 -6.75 -6.26
N LEU A 63 18.53 -6.07 -5.14
CA LEU A 63 18.80 -6.73 -3.87
C LEU A 63 17.57 -7.49 -3.36
N ALA A 64 16.40 -6.85 -3.33
CA ALA A 64 15.17 -7.46 -2.84
C ALA A 64 14.71 -8.63 -3.73
N VAL A 65 14.77 -8.48 -5.06
CA VAL A 65 14.46 -9.56 -6.01
C VAL A 65 15.42 -10.74 -5.84
N THR A 66 16.73 -10.47 -5.75
CA THR A 66 17.74 -11.51 -5.51
C THR A 66 17.47 -12.24 -4.18
N GLY A 67 17.11 -11.52 -3.12
CA GLY A 67 16.72 -12.09 -1.84
C GLY A 67 15.52 -13.05 -1.95
N ILE A 68 14.49 -12.68 -2.71
CA ILE A 68 13.32 -13.55 -2.95
C ILE A 68 13.74 -14.80 -3.75
N ILE A 69 14.46 -14.63 -4.87
CA ILE A 69 14.91 -15.74 -5.71
C ILE A 69 15.81 -16.70 -4.92
N PHE A 70 16.70 -16.16 -4.10
CA PHE A 70 17.56 -16.95 -3.21
C PHE A 70 16.71 -17.81 -2.27
N ASN A 71 15.74 -17.22 -1.56
CA ASN A 71 14.87 -17.96 -0.65
C ASN A 71 14.09 -19.08 -1.35
N ILE A 72 13.52 -18.78 -2.53
CA ILE A 72 12.82 -19.78 -3.36
C ILE A 72 13.76 -20.92 -3.73
N THR A 73 14.99 -20.60 -4.14
CA THR A 73 16.00 -21.58 -4.57
C THR A 73 16.45 -22.46 -3.41
N GLN A 74 16.71 -21.88 -2.23
CA GLN A 74 17.10 -22.66 -1.05
C GLN A 74 15.95 -23.55 -0.55
N TYR A 75 14.70 -23.06 -0.59
CA TYR A 75 13.53 -23.87 -0.28
C TYR A 75 13.36 -25.02 -1.28
N ALA A 76 13.48 -24.75 -2.58
CA ALA A 76 13.38 -25.76 -3.64
C ALA A 76 14.43 -26.87 -3.50
N ARG A 77 15.64 -26.52 -3.03
CA ARG A 77 16.74 -27.46 -2.75
C ARG A 77 16.61 -28.20 -1.41
N GLY A 78 15.57 -27.92 -0.62
CA GLY A 78 15.39 -28.49 0.72
C GLY A 78 16.36 -27.95 1.78
N LYS A 79 17.12 -26.88 1.48
CA LYS A 79 18.12 -26.29 2.37
C LYS A 79 17.54 -25.23 3.32
N MET A 80 16.36 -24.69 2.99
CA MET A 80 15.66 -23.71 3.81
C MET A 80 14.24 -24.22 4.11
N PRO A 81 13.84 -24.36 5.39
CA PRO A 81 12.48 -24.76 5.71
C PRO A 81 11.49 -23.62 5.41
N TRP A 82 10.24 -23.98 5.13
CA TRP A 82 9.20 -23.02 4.73
C TRP A 82 8.99 -21.91 5.76
N TYR A 83 9.10 -22.20 7.07
CA TYR A 83 8.89 -21.22 8.14
C TYR A 83 10.01 -20.18 8.24
N VAL A 84 11.14 -20.38 7.53
CA VAL A 84 12.18 -19.36 7.33
C VAL A 84 11.99 -18.66 5.98
N ALA A 85 11.74 -19.43 4.91
CA ALA A 85 11.59 -18.90 3.57
C ALA A 85 10.42 -17.90 3.45
N VAL A 86 9.29 -18.21 4.10
CA VAL A 86 8.08 -17.36 4.05
C VAL A 86 8.31 -15.98 4.65
N PRO A 87 8.70 -15.83 5.93
CA PRO A 87 8.91 -14.51 6.52
C PRO A 87 10.05 -13.74 5.86
N LEU A 88 11.15 -14.40 5.48
CA LEU A 88 12.27 -13.71 4.83
C LEU A 88 11.88 -13.16 3.45
N SER A 89 11.12 -13.91 2.66
CA SER A 89 10.57 -13.41 1.40
C SER A 89 9.53 -12.31 1.60
N ALA A 90 8.69 -12.41 2.64
CA ALA A 90 7.73 -11.36 2.98
C ALA A 90 8.42 -10.04 3.32
N PHE A 91 9.55 -10.09 4.04
CA PHE A 91 10.39 -8.93 4.32
C PHE A 91 10.91 -8.28 3.01
N TRP A 92 11.51 -9.04 2.10
CA TRP A 92 11.96 -8.51 0.81
C TRP A 92 10.82 -7.91 -0.01
N MET A 93 9.66 -8.56 -0.03
CA MET A 93 8.46 -8.03 -0.70
C MET A 93 7.94 -6.75 -0.03
N SER A 94 8.14 -6.55 1.27
CA SER A 94 7.78 -5.30 1.93
C SER A 94 8.63 -4.11 1.43
N ILE A 95 9.92 -4.33 1.17
CA ILE A 95 10.80 -3.33 0.55
C ILE A 95 10.33 -3.03 -0.89
N LEU A 96 9.98 -4.07 -1.67
CA LEU A 96 9.45 -3.87 -3.02
C LEU A 96 8.15 -3.05 -3.02
N HIS A 97 7.35 -3.11 -1.95
CA HIS A 97 6.14 -2.32 -1.81
C HIS A 97 6.44 -0.83 -1.62
N GLU A 98 7.35 -0.49 -0.71
CA GLU A 98 7.82 0.90 -0.56
C GLU A 98 8.41 1.45 -1.86
N LEU A 99 9.19 0.62 -2.57
CA LEU A 99 9.75 0.99 -3.86
C LEU A 99 8.65 1.24 -4.91
N GLU A 100 7.58 0.45 -4.93
CA GLU A 100 6.44 0.73 -5.81
C GLU A 100 5.73 2.02 -5.44
N HIS A 101 5.57 2.33 -4.15
CA HIS A 101 5.03 3.62 -3.72
C HIS A 101 5.82 4.79 -4.30
N ASP A 102 7.13 4.69 -4.35
CA ASP A 102 7.97 5.70 -4.99
C ASP A 102 7.84 5.67 -6.53
N LEU A 103 7.76 4.50 -7.15
CA LEU A 103 7.60 4.35 -8.61
C LEU A 103 6.24 4.85 -9.12
N ILE A 104 5.15 4.68 -8.37
CA ILE A 104 3.85 5.23 -8.78
C ILE A 104 3.85 6.76 -8.75
N HIS A 105 4.72 7.38 -7.95
CA HIS A 105 5.01 8.83 -7.97
C HIS A 105 6.14 9.24 -8.92
N GLN A 106 6.63 8.30 -9.75
CA GLN A 106 7.68 8.54 -10.74
C GLN A 106 9.00 9.08 -10.17
N MET A 107 9.38 8.63 -8.97
CA MET A 107 10.60 9.08 -8.30
C MET A 107 11.90 8.52 -8.91
N TYR A 108 11.82 7.41 -9.66
CA TYR A 108 12.98 6.78 -10.29
C TYR A 108 12.81 6.69 -11.81
N PHE A 109 13.91 6.97 -12.53
CA PHE A 109 14.03 6.93 -13.99
C PHE A 109 12.91 7.71 -14.70
N ARG A 110 12.49 8.85 -14.14
CA ARG A 110 11.36 9.64 -14.68
C ARG A 110 11.51 10.00 -16.16
N LYS A 111 12.75 10.25 -16.60
CA LYS A 111 13.09 10.57 -18.00
C LYS A 111 13.28 9.32 -18.88
N ASN A 112 13.55 8.15 -18.30
CA ASN A 112 13.72 6.89 -19.01
C ASN A 112 12.52 5.96 -18.75
N LYS A 113 11.47 6.12 -19.57
CA LYS A 113 10.21 5.37 -19.43
C LYS A 113 10.39 3.85 -19.49
N ASN A 114 11.38 3.37 -20.26
CA ASN A 114 11.62 1.93 -20.40
C ASN A 114 12.12 1.34 -19.08
N MET A 115 13.14 1.97 -18.48
CA MET A 115 13.67 1.53 -17.18
C MET A 115 12.61 1.65 -16.08
N HIS A 116 11.88 2.77 -16.07
CA HIS A 116 10.80 2.98 -15.12
C HIS A 116 9.72 1.88 -15.19
N ASN A 117 9.26 1.53 -16.40
CA ASN A 117 8.27 0.47 -16.60
C ASN A 117 8.85 -0.93 -16.32
N LEU A 118 10.15 -1.15 -16.58
CA LEU A 118 10.83 -2.39 -16.19
C LEU A 118 10.79 -2.57 -14.68
N MET A 119 11.11 -1.52 -13.91
CA MET A 119 11.04 -1.57 -12.45
C MET A 119 9.61 -1.81 -11.95
N MET A 120 8.61 -1.12 -12.53
CA MET A 120 7.19 -1.36 -12.24
C MET A 120 6.75 -2.80 -12.55
N GLY A 121 7.22 -3.38 -13.65
CA GLY A 121 6.95 -4.77 -14.01
C GLY A 121 7.60 -5.76 -13.06
N ALA A 122 8.85 -5.51 -12.67
CA ALA A 122 9.57 -6.35 -11.71
C ALA A 122 8.87 -6.37 -10.34
N VAL A 123 8.49 -5.21 -9.79
CA VAL A 123 7.76 -5.19 -8.51
C VAL A 123 6.41 -5.89 -8.61
N TYR A 124 5.68 -5.78 -9.73
CA TYR A 124 4.41 -6.47 -9.94
C TYR A 124 4.58 -7.99 -10.02
N MET A 125 5.62 -8.48 -10.70
CA MET A 125 5.91 -9.90 -10.85
C MET A 125 6.13 -10.61 -9.50
N PHE A 126 6.82 -9.96 -8.57
CA PHE A 126 7.11 -10.52 -7.24
C PHE A 126 6.01 -10.22 -6.21
N ARG A 127 5.09 -9.29 -6.51
CA ARG A 127 3.92 -8.99 -5.69
C ARG A 127 2.61 -9.12 -6.46
N PRO A 128 2.30 -10.34 -6.95
CA PRO A 128 1.10 -10.54 -7.74
C PRO A 128 -0.19 -10.45 -6.90
N SER A 129 -0.10 -10.38 -5.56
CA SER A 129 -1.27 -10.24 -4.68
C SER A 129 -1.96 -8.86 -4.72
N THR A 130 -1.34 -7.87 -5.39
CA THR A 130 -1.85 -6.50 -5.53
C THR A 130 -2.42 -6.25 -6.93
N ILE A 131 -3.16 -5.15 -7.09
CA ILE A 131 -3.52 -4.68 -8.44
C ILE A 131 -2.27 -4.26 -9.22
N SER A 132 -2.40 -4.22 -10.54
CA SER A 132 -1.40 -3.69 -11.47
C SER A 132 -0.94 -2.29 -11.02
N PRO A 133 0.38 -2.06 -10.91
CA PRO A 133 0.89 -0.80 -10.35
C PRO A 133 0.61 0.40 -11.27
N TRP A 134 0.42 0.19 -12.57
CA TRP A 134 -0.01 1.25 -13.49
C TRP A 134 -1.46 1.70 -13.25
N ILE A 135 -2.34 0.77 -12.86
CA ILE A 135 -3.73 1.10 -12.48
C ILE A 135 -3.72 1.73 -11.09
N ARG A 136 -2.93 1.15 -10.17
CA ARG A 136 -2.76 1.66 -8.81
C ARG A 136 -2.26 3.09 -8.79
N ARG A 137 -1.35 3.49 -9.69
CA ARG A 137 -0.86 4.87 -9.80
C ARG A 137 -2.00 5.88 -9.82
N ASP A 138 -2.96 5.71 -10.72
CA ASP A 138 -4.07 6.66 -10.88
C ASP A 138 -4.94 6.71 -9.62
N ILE A 139 -5.21 5.53 -9.04
CA ILE A 139 -5.98 5.40 -7.80
C ILE A 139 -5.23 6.07 -6.62
N HIS A 140 -3.92 5.88 -6.54
CA HIS A 140 -3.07 6.42 -5.48
C HIS A 140 -2.98 7.95 -5.55
N MET A 141 -2.88 8.53 -6.75
CA MET A 141 -2.92 10.00 -6.90
C MET A 141 -4.24 10.60 -6.40
N HIS A 142 -5.36 9.88 -6.55
CA HIS A 142 -6.64 10.31 -6.00
C HIS A 142 -6.70 10.15 -4.49
N HIS A 143 -6.18 9.04 -3.97
CA HIS A 143 -6.07 8.76 -2.54
C HIS A 143 -5.30 9.87 -1.81
N HIS A 144 -4.15 10.34 -2.32
CA HIS A 144 -3.43 11.48 -1.72
C HIS A 144 -4.31 12.73 -1.54
N LYS A 145 -5.19 13.00 -2.51
CA LYS A 145 -6.06 14.18 -2.50
C LYS A 145 -7.25 14.02 -1.57
N SER A 146 -7.83 12.82 -1.54
CA SER A 146 -9.17 12.57 -0.97
C SER A 146 -9.15 11.42 0.03
N SER A 147 -8.02 11.17 0.68
CA SER A 147 -7.84 10.03 1.59
C SER A 147 -8.86 10.08 2.72
N GLY A 148 -9.38 8.92 3.10
CA GLY A 148 -10.39 8.81 4.15
C GLY A 148 -11.79 9.26 3.75
N THR A 149 -11.99 9.76 2.52
CA THR A 149 -13.32 10.09 2.00
C THR A 149 -14.02 8.88 1.40
N LYS A 150 -15.31 9.03 1.04
CA LYS A 150 -16.08 7.97 0.35
C LYS A 150 -15.57 7.65 -1.07
N THR A 151 -14.70 8.49 -1.63
CA THR A 151 -14.15 8.33 -2.99
C THR A 151 -12.75 7.71 -2.98
N ASP A 152 -12.16 7.53 -1.79
CA ASP A 152 -10.88 6.85 -1.60
C ASP A 152 -11.04 5.34 -1.86
N LEU A 153 -10.76 4.93 -3.09
CA LEU A 153 -10.84 3.53 -3.49
C LEU A 153 -9.68 2.70 -2.95
N GLU A 154 -8.50 3.29 -2.75
CA GLU A 154 -7.30 2.56 -2.31
C GLU A 154 -7.51 1.99 -0.91
N GLU A 155 -7.83 2.84 0.05
CA GLU A 155 -8.01 2.44 1.44
C GLU A 155 -9.30 1.65 1.65
N ARG A 156 -10.38 2.02 0.94
CA ARG A 156 -11.64 1.28 1.03
C ARG A 156 -11.51 -0.14 0.46
N GLY A 157 -10.69 -0.31 -0.58
CA GLY A 157 -10.33 -1.60 -1.16
C GLY A 157 -9.70 -2.55 -0.15
N ILE A 158 -8.91 -2.02 0.79
CA ILE A 158 -8.24 -2.78 1.86
C ILE A 158 -8.96 -2.72 3.21
N ASN A 159 -10.28 -2.45 3.18
CA ASN A 159 -11.20 -2.57 4.32
C ASN A 159 -11.18 -1.40 5.30
N ASN A 160 -10.58 -0.25 4.96
CA ASN A 160 -10.71 0.94 5.79
C ASN A 160 -12.19 1.32 5.96
N GLY A 161 -12.59 1.71 7.17
CA GLY A 161 -13.95 2.08 7.54
C GLY A 161 -14.87 0.92 7.92
N ASP A 162 -14.44 -0.34 7.78
CA ASP A 162 -15.22 -1.49 8.25
C ASP A 162 -14.99 -1.73 9.75
N LYS A 163 -16.03 -2.15 10.48
CA LYS A 163 -15.88 -2.58 11.87
C LYS A 163 -15.02 -3.85 11.95
N TRP A 164 -14.21 -3.96 13.00
CA TRP A 164 -13.44 -5.16 13.28
C TRP A 164 -14.34 -6.33 13.67
N GLY A 165 -13.97 -7.50 13.19
CA GLY A 165 -14.66 -8.78 13.37
C GLY A 165 -14.05 -9.83 12.45
N LEU A 166 -14.53 -11.07 12.53
CA LEU A 166 -13.96 -12.19 11.76
C LEU A 166 -13.94 -11.93 10.25
N LYS A 167 -15.01 -11.33 9.72
CA LYS A 167 -15.10 -10.94 8.31
C LYS A 167 -13.96 -9.99 7.89
N ARG A 168 -13.72 -8.91 8.66
CA ARG A 168 -12.64 -7.94 8.37
C ARG A 168 -11.28 -8.61 8.45
N LEU A 169 -11.05 -9.42 9.48
CA LEU A 169 -9.78 -10.13 9.67
C LEU A 169 -9.41 -11.01 8.46
N ILE A 170 -10.35 -11.81 7.96
CA ILE A 170 -10.13 -12.69 6.80
C ILE A 170 -9.86 -11.86 5.53
N MET A 171 -10.62 -10.78 5.31
CA MET A 171 -10.43 -9.89 4.16
C MET A 171 -9.10 -9.11 4.22
N THR A 172 -8.55 -8.82 5.40
CA THR A 172 -7.32 -8.01 5.52
C THR A 172 -6.11 -8.72 4.89
N GLY A 173 -6.02 -10.05 5.02
CA GLY A 173 -4.93 -10.83 4.41
C GLY A 173 -5.13 -11.17 2.93
N ASP A 174 -6.34 -11.02 2.39
CA ASP A 174 -6.70 -11.51 1.05
C ASP A 174 -7.60 -10.50 0.30
N ASN A 175 -7.04 -9.85 -0.72
CA ASN A 175 -7.76 -8.83 -1.48
C ASN A 175 -8.94 -9.39 -2.27
N MET A 176 -8.88 -10.64 -2.72
CA MET A 176 -10.00 -11.24 -3.45
C MET A 176 -11.17 -11.51 -2.51
N LEU A 177 -10.90 -11.99 -1.30
CA LEU A 177 -11.95 -12.09 -0.27
C LEU A 177 -12.52 -10.70 0.08
N ALA A 178 -11.71 -9.65 0.12
CA ALA A 178 -12.18 -8.28 0.32
C ALA A 178 -13.19 -7.83 -0.75
N VAL A 179 -13.04 -8.32 -2.00
CA VAL A 179 -13.98 -8.09 -3.11
C VAL A 179 -15.20 -9.01 -3.01
N TYR A 180 -14.99 -10.33 -2.88
CA TYR A 180 -16.05 -11.35 -2.88
C TYR A 180 -17.03 -11.21 -1.71
N LEU A 181 -16.53 -10.81 -0.53
CA LEU A 181 -17.35 -10.68 0.67
C LEU A 181 -18.03 -9.31 0.78
N ARG A 182 -17.71 -8.35 -0.10
CA ARG A 182 -18.29 -7.00 -0.12
C ARG A 182 -18.57 -6.48 -1.55
N PRO A 183 -19.22 -7.26 -2.43
CA PRO A 183 -19.31 -6.93 -3.86
C PRO A 183 -20.08 -5.63 -4.10
N ILE A 184 -21.19 -5.43 -3.38
CA ILE A 184 -22.02 -4.20 -3.48
C ILE A 184 -21.23 -2.98 -3.00
N THR A 185 -20.51 -3.10 -1.89
CA THR A 185 -19.66 -2.01 -1.37
C THR A 185 -18.57 -1.67 -2.37
N MET A 186 -17.86 -2.66 -2.92
CA MET A 186 -16.80 -2.43 -3.90
C MET A 186 -17.35 -1.78 -5.17
N MET A 187 -18.49 -2.25 -5.69
CA MET A 187 -19.16 -1.62 -6.82
C MET A 187 -19.51 -0.15 -6.55
N LYS A 188 -20.09 0.15 -5.38
CA LYS A 188 -20.44 1.53 -4.98
C LYS A 188 -19.20 2.40 -4.85
N THR A 189 -18.13 1.91 -4.23
CA THR A 189 -16.86 2.63 -4.08
C THR A 189 -16.22 2.91 -5.44
N THR A 190 -16.14 1.92 -6.33
CA THR A 190 -15.62 2.12 -7.69
C THR A 190 -16.44 3.16 -8.45
N ASN A 191 -17.77 3.11 -8.38
CA ASN A 191 -18.62 4.11 -9.03
C ASN A 191 -18.38 5.53 -8.44
N ARG A 192 -18.20 5.66 -7.12
CA ARG A 192 -17.88 6.94 -6.47
C ARG A 192 -16.53 7.48 -6.94
N TYR A 193 -15.50 6.64 -6.97
CA TYR A 193 -14.18 6.99 -7.49
C TYR A 193 -14.24 7.49 -8.94
N VAL A 194 -14.92 6.73 -9.82
CA VAL A 194 -15.07 7.09 -11.25
C VAL A 194 -15.85 8.40 -11.40
N ASN A 195 -16.89 8.60 -10.60
CA ASN A 195 -17.70 9.83 -10.66
C ASN A 195 -16.98 11.06 -10.09
N ALA A 196 -16.04 10.86 -9.17
CA ALA A 196 -15.20 11.92 -8.62
C ALA A 196 -14.15 12.43 -9.62
N GLN A 197 -13.83 11.66 -10.66
CA GLN A 197 -12.93 12.10 -11.72
C GLN A 197 -13.60 13.19 -12.57
N LYS A 198 -13.03 14.39 -12.51
CA LYS A 198 -13.50 15.57 -13.24
C LYS A 198 -13.18 15.45 -14.73
N ASN A 199 -14.00 16.10 -15.57
CA ASN A 199 -13.77 16.27 -17.00
C ASN A 199 -13.71 14.96 -17.83
N LEU A 200 -14.33 13.88 -17.36
CA LEU A 200 -14.47 12.64 -18.13
C LEU A 200 -15.87 12.52 -18.75
N THR A 201 -15.93 12.20 -20.03
CA THR A 201 -17.14 11.79 -20.76
C THR A 201 -17.70 10.48 -20.22
N LYS A 202 -18.96 10.14 -20.56
CA LYS A 202 -19.58 8.86 -20.17
C LYS A 202 -18.76 7.65 -20.65
N THR A 203 -18.25 7.70 -21.89
CA THR A 203 -17.43 6.64 -22.48
C THR A 203 -16.10 6.47 -21.75
N GLU A 204 -15.42 7.57 -21.39
CA GLU A 204 -14.19 7.52 -20.62
C GLU A 204 -14.42 6.99 -19.20
N LYS A 205 -15.52 7.36 -18.55
CA LYS A 205 -15.91 6.80 -17.25
C LYS A 205 -16.14 5.29 -17.33
N LEU A 206 -16.77 4.80 -18.40
CA LEU A 206 -16.96 3.36 -18.61
C LEU A 206 -15.61 2.64 -18.82
N LYS A 207 -14.71 3.21 -19.63
CA LYS A 207 -13.35 2.68 -19.82
C LYS A 207 -12.55 2.67 -18.51
N LEU A 208 -12.63 3.72 -17.70
CA LEU A 208 -11.99 3.80 -16.39
C LEU A 208 -12.56 2.73 -15.45
N LYS A 209 -13.88 2.56 -15.42
CA LYS A 209 -14.53 1.51 -14.63
C LYS A 209 -14.05 0.12 -15.05
N ALA A 210 -13.97 -0.16 -16.35
CA ALA A 210 -13.44 -1.42 -16.86
C ALA A 210 -11.98 -1.62 -16.46
N LYS A 211 -11.13 -0.59 -16.61
CA LYS A 211 -9.72 -0.60 -16.18
C LYS A 211 -9.57 -0.90 -14.69
N VAL A 212 -10.34 -0.25 -13.82
CA VAL A 212 -10.28 -0.50 -12.37
C VAL A 212 -10.74 -1.92 -12.04
N SER A 213 -11.82 -2.40 -12.67
CA SER A 213 -12.33 -3.77 -12.47
C SER A 213 -11.34 -4.84 -12.94
N SER A 214 -10.50 -4.56 -13.93
CA SER A 214 -9.43 -5.46 -14.39
C SER A 214 -8.12 -5.29 -13.61
N GLY A 215 -8.16 -4.61 -12.45
CA GLY A 215 -6.98 -4.28 -11.65
C GLY A 215 -6.07 -5.47 -11.32
N TYR A 216 -6.64 -6.65 -11.11
CA TYR A 216 -5.89 -7.87 -10.77
C TYR A 216 -5.46 -8.72 -11.97
N THR A 217 -5.76 -8.29 -13.20
CA THR A 217 -5.44 -9.06 -14.41
C THR A 217 -4.00 -8.82 -14.88
N PRO A 218 -3.29 -9.87 -15.38
CA PRO A 218 -3.59 -11.29 -15.23
C PRO A 218 -2.99 -11.90 -13.95
N LEU A 219 -1.90 -11.30 -13.41
CA LEU A 219 -1.08 -11.93 -12.38
C LEU A 219 -1.81 -12.13 -11.06
N GLY A 220 -2.65 -11.17 -10.66
CA GLY A 220 -3.48 -11.30 -9.46
C GLY A 220 -4.44 -12.47 -9.55
N HIS A 221 -5.16 -12.62 -10.67
CA HIS A 221 -6.05 -13.77 -10.85
C HIS A 221 -5.30 -15.11 -10.82
N ILE A 222 -4.14 -15.21 -11.48
CA ILE A 222 -3.31 -16.42 -11.42
C ILE A 222 -2.85 -16.70 -9.98
N HIS A 223 -2.39 -15.68 -9.27
CA HIS A 223 -1.93 -15.79 -7.90
C HIS A 223 -3.04 -16.27 -6.96
N TYR A 224 -4.21 -15.64 -6.98
CA TYR A 224 -5.31 -16.02 -6.11
C TYR A 224 -5.90 -17.38 -6.48
N ALA A 225 -5.93 -17.76 -7.77
CA ALA A 225 -6.31 -19.11 -8.16
C ALA A 225 -5.38 -20.18 -7.57
N LEU A 226 -4.05 -19.96 -7.63
CA LEU A 226 -3.07 -20.87 -7.03
C LEU A 226 -3.11 -20.86 -5.50
N TRP A 227 -3.28 -19.69 -4.89
CA TRP A 227 -3.39 -19.53 -3.43
C TRP A 227 -4.65 -20.20 -2.87
N HIS A 228 -5.82 -19.89 -3.42
CA HIS A 228 -7.07 -20.51 -3.02
C HIS A 228 -7.09 -22.00 -3.37
N GLY A 229 -6.47 -22.40 -4.49
CA GLY A 229 -6.24 -23.81 -4.81
C GLY A 229 -5.45 -24.54 -3.72
N PHE A 230 -4.33 -23.96 -3.26
CA PHE A 230 -3.55 -24.51 -2.14
C PHE A 230 -4.39 -24.65 -0.85
N LEU A 231 -5.17 -23.61 -0.50
CA LEU A 231 -6.01 -23.61 0.69
C LEU A 231 -7.10 -24.70 0.61
N LEU A 232 -7.81 -24.78 -0.53
CA LEU A 232 -8.83 -25.78 -0.77
C LEU A 232 -8.27 -27.20 -0.71
N MET A 233 -7.11 -27.45 -1.34
CA MET A 233 -6.44 -28.74 -1.27
C MET A 233 -6.01 -29.09 0.16
N SER A 234 -5.55 -28.10 0.93
CA SER A 234 -5.16 -28.30 2.32
C SER A 234 -6.37 -28.66 3.20
N VAL A 235 -7.49 -27.95 3.05
CA VAL A 235 -8.75 -28.25 3.72
C VAL A 235 -9.26 -29.64 3.31
N ALA A 236 -9.25 -29.98 2.03
CA ALA A 236 -9.67 -31.29 1.53
C ALA A 236 -8.83 -32.43 2.13
N LYS A 237 -7.50 -32.26 2.24
CA LYS A 237 -6.60 -33.23 2.89
C LYS A 237 -6.92 -33.41 4.37
N LEU A 238 -7.20 -32.33 5.09
CA LEU A 238 -7.61 -32.38 6.50
C LEU A 238 -8.96 -33.10 6.67
N ALA A 239 -9.94 -32.77 5.82
CA ALA A 239 -11.25 -33.42 5.82
C ALA A 239 -11.16 -34.91 5.52
N MET A 240 -10.44 -35.31 4.46
CA MET A 240 -10.20 -36.72 4.12
C MET A 240 -9.54 -37.48 5.28
N LYS A 241 -8.55 -36.87 5.94
CA LYS A 241 -7.92 -37.46 7.12
C LYS A 241 -8.93 -37.65 8.27
N ALA A 242 -9.79 -36.66 8.52
CA ALA A 242 -10.78 -36.71 9.60
C ALA A 242 -11.84 -37.80 9.39
N VAL A 243 -12.20 -38.11 8.15
CA VAL A 243 -13.20 -39.15 7.82
C VAL A 243 -12.57 -40.48 7.36
N GLY A 244 -11.25 -40.65 7.46
CA GLY A 244 -10.56 -41.89 7.09
C GLY A 244 -10.46 -42.19 5.59
N ILE A 245 -10.71 -41.21 4.73
CA ILE A 245 -10.60 -41.35 3.26
C ILE A 245 -9.14 -41.18 2.83
N LYS A 246 -8.64 -42.10 2.00
CA LYS A 246 -7.30 -42.01 1.40
C LYS A 246 -7.29 -40.94 0.30
N GLN A 247 -6.20 -40.17 0.23
CA GLN A 247 -6.02 -39.16 -0.81
C GLN A 247 -5.99 -39.80 -2.22
N PRO A 248 -6.49 -39.10 -3.26
CA PRO A 248 -6.36 -39.55 -4.64
C PRO A 248 -4.89 -39.78 -5.04
N LYS A 249 -4.61 -40.90 -5.72
CA LYS A 249 -3.26 -41.24 -6.19
C LYS A 249 -3.00 -40.87 -7.65
N ASN A 250 -4.00 -40.32 -8.35
CA ASN A 250 -3.90 -39.98 -9.77
C ASN A 250 -2.84 -38.88 -10.02
N LYS A 251 -2.31 -38.82 -11.25
CA LYS A 251 -1.23 -37.89 -11.63
C LYS A 251 -1.65 -36.43 -11.47
N LEU A 252 -2.91 -36.10 -11.77
CA LEU A 252 -3.43 -34.74 -11.70
C LEU A 252 -3.43 -34.20 -10.26
N TRP A 253 -3.91 -34.99 -9.30
CA TRP A 253 -3.90 -34.63 -7.88
C TRP A 253 -2.48 -34.38 -7.37
N LYS A 254 -1.54 -35.29 -7.67
CA LYS A 254 -0.13 -35.15 -7.27
C LYS A 254 0.52 -33.89 -7.87
N LEU A 255 0.24 -33.60 -9.13
CA LEU A 255 0.74 -32.41 -9.80
C LEU A 255 0.15 -31.13 -9.17
N ALA A 256 -1.17 -31.09 -8.97
CA ALA A 256 -1.83 -29.96 -8.33
C ALA A 256 -1.30 -29.71 -6.91
N ASP A 257 -1.17 -30.76 -6.09
CA ASP A 257 -0.69 -30.65 -4.71
C ASP A 257 0.76 -30.15 -4.67
N LYS A 258 1.63 -30.73 -5.50
CA LYS A 258 3.03 -30.32 -5.58
C LYS A 258 3.17 -28.87 -6.04
N THR A 259 2.48 -28.48 -7.11
CA THR A 259 2.58 -27.15 -7.71
C THR A 259 2.01 -26.08 -6.78
N THR A 260 0.81 -26.30 -6.23
CA THR A 260 0.18 -25.32 -5.32
C THR A 260 0.96 -25.18 -4.03
N LYS A 261 1.48 -26.28 -3.45
CA LYS A 261 2.35 -26.22 -2.24
C LYS A 261 3.66 -25.48 -2.51
N PHE A 262 4.32 -25.74 -3.64
CA PHE A 262 5.56 -25.05 -3.99
C PHE A 262 5.30 -23.55 -4.18
N TYR A 263 4.25 -23.19 -4.94
CA TYR A 263 3.86 -21.80 -5.14
C TYR A 263 3.46 -21.11 -3.84
N ALA A 264 2.73 -21.82 -2.96
CA ALA A 264 2.30 -21.31 -1.67
C ALA A 264 3.48 -20.86 -0.83
N VAL A 265 4.52 -21.68 -0.69
CA VAL A 265 5.71 -21.30 0.11
C VAL A 265 6.56 -20.25 -0.60
N SER A 266 6.72 -20.37 -1.92
CA SER A 266 7.65 -19.55 -2.69
C SER A 266 7.16 -18.12 -2.90
N ILE A 267 5.87 -17.93 -3.14
CA ILE A 267 5.28 -16.64 -3.53
C ILE A 267 4.03 -16.31 -2.73
N ALA A 268 3.09 -17.25 -2.56
CA ALA A 268 1.75 -16.91 -2.08
C ALA A 268 1.69 -16.54 -0.60
N ALA A 269 2.20 -17.40 0.29
CA ALA A 269 2.25 -17.17 1.72
C ALA A 269 3.15 -15.96 2.12
N PRO A 270 4.32 -15.73 1.50
CA PRO A 270 5.06 -14.49 1.70
C PRO A 270 4.22 -13.24 1.36
N ASN A 271 3.53 -13.27 0.20
CA ASN A 271 2.64 -12.20 -0.20
C ASN A 271 1.47 -12.03 0.78
N PHE A 272 0.86 -13.13 1.23
CA PHE A 272 -0.23 -13.11 2.22
C PHE A 272 0.23 -12.45 3.53
N LEU A 273 1.39 -12.86 4.07
CA LEU A 273 1.92 -12.30 5.32
C LEU A 273 2.21 -10.79 5.19
N ARG A 274 2.85 -10.38 4.09
CA ARG A 274 3.13 -8.98 3.78
C ARG A 274 1.84 -8.17 3.58
N THR A 275 0.88 -8.72 2.85
CA THR A 275 -0.41 -8.09 2.56
C THR A 275 -1.27 -7.96 3.81
N LEU A 276 -1.34 -9.00 4.65
CA LEU A 276 -1.98 -8.94 5.97
C LEU A 276 -1.36 -7.82 6.81
N SER A 277 -0.02 -7.76 6.88
CA SER A 277 0.69 -6.77 7.69
C SER A 277 0.51 -5.35 7.18
N LEU A 278 0.65 -5.13 5.88
CA LEU A 278 0.41 -3.83 5.27
C LEU A 278 -1.05 -3.41 5.43
N HIS A 279 -2.02 -4.24 5.06
CA HIS A 279 -3.42 -3.83 5.10
C HIS A 279 -3.92 -3.64 6.52
N PHE A 280 -3.45 -4.44 7.48
CA PHE A 280 -3.70 -4.16 8.88
C PHE A 280 -3.16 -2.78 9.24
N THR A 281 -1.95 -2.45 8.83
CA THR A 281 -1.31 -1.17 9.12
C THR A 281 -2.01 0.00 8.42
N SER A 282 -2.02 0.02 7.08
CA SER A 282 -2.56 1.09 6.24
C SER A 282 -4.04 1.35 6.55
N SER A 283 -4.86 0.30 6.60
CA SER A 283 -6.30 0.47 6.82
C SER A 283 -6.66 0.93 8.23
N ASN A 284 -5.73 1.00 9.20
CA ASN A 284 -6.02 1.49 10.54
C ASN A 284 -5.28 2.78 10.89
N MET A 285 -4.23 3.12 10.13
CA MET A 285 -3.57 4.41 10.26
C MET A 285 -4.25 5.52 9.45
N HIS A 286 -4.95 5.18 8.38
CA HIS A 286 -5.80 6.12 7.66
C HIS A 286 -7.15 6.27 8.35
N TYR A 287 -7.55 7.51 8.62
CA TYR A 287 -8.89 7.80 9.11
C TYR A 287 -9.93 7.64 7.98
N TYR A 288 -11.20 7.48 8.35
CA TYR A 288 -12.27 7.28 7.38
C TYR A 288 -13.61 7.87 7.81
N GLY A 289 -14.24 8.59 6.88
CA GLY A 289 -15.64 9.00 6.91
C GLY A 289 -15.91 10.35 7.57
N ASP A 290 -15.05 10.79 8.49
CA ASP A 290 -15.07 12.09 9.17
C ASP A 290 -13.76 12.87 8.96
N VAL A 291 -13.21 12.71 7.75
CA VAL A 291 -12.04 13.44 7.25
C VAL A 291 -12.54 14.46 6.23
N GLU A 292 -12.15 15.71 6.43
CA GLU A 292 -12.39 16.79 5.48
C GLU A 292 -11.66 16.57 4.15
N ASP A 293 -12.36 16.78 3.02
CA ASP A 293 -11.78 16.54 1.69
C ASP A 293 -10.61 17.50 1.41
N GLY A 294 -9.44 16.95 1.09
CA GLY A 294 -8.21 17.71 0.91
C GLY A 294 -7.47 18.09 2.20
N ASN A 295 -7.99 17.75 3.39
CA ASN A 295 -7.34 18.06 4.66
C ASN A 295 -6.35 16.97 5.08
N ILE A 296 -5.08 17.14 4.68
CA ILE A 296 -4.00 16.16 4.91
C ILE A 296 -3.75 15.91 6.41
N VAL A 297 -3.92 16.92 7.28
CA VAL A 297 -3.73 16.80 8.74
C VAL A 297 -4.66 15.75 9.35
N GLN A 298 -5.83 15.57 8.76
CA GLN A 298 -6.86 14.65 9.23
C GLN A 298 -6.77 13.25 8.60
N GLN A 299 -5.97 13.06 7.54
CA GLN A 299 -5.97 11.80 6.77
C GLN A 299 -5.34 10.64 7.52
N CYS A 300 -4.20 10.87 8.18
CA CYS A 300 -3.37 9.80 8.76
C CYS A 300 -3.03 10.05 10.23
N GLN A 301 -2.80 8.96 10.95
CA GLN A 301 -1.99 8.94 12.18
C GLN A 301 -0.64 8.28 11.94
N VAL A 302 0.31 8.50 12.85
CA VAL A 302 1.62 7.84 12.87
C VAL A 302 1.65 6.78 13.96
N TRP A 303 2.19 5.59 13.67
CA TRP A 303 2.44 4.57 14.69
C TRP A 303 3.93 4.45 15.00
N THR A 304 4.28 4.56 16.27
CA THR A 304 5.64 4.40 16.80
C THR A 304 5.73 3.34 17.90
N ASP A 305 4.59 2.78 18.32
CA ASP A 305 4.53 1.78 19.38
C ASP A 305 5.28 0.48 19.01
N TRP A 306 6.12 0.02 19.93
CA TRP A 306 6.97 -1.15 19.71
C TRP A 306 6.18 -2.44 19.43
N ARG A 307 4.95 -2.55 19.94
CA ARG A 307 4.07 -3.71 19.72
C ARG A 307 3.72 -3.89 18.25
N MET A 308 3.80 -2.82 17.44
CA MET A 308 3.53 -2.88 16.01
C MET A 308 4.73 -3.35 15.18
N LYS A 309 5.94 -3.46 15.78
CA LYS A 309 7.17 -3.88 15.07
C LYS A 309 7.04 -5.18 14.27
N PRO A 310 6.35 -6.24 14.75
CA PRO A 310 6.19 -7.45 13.95
C PRO A 310 5.45 -7.21 12.63
N LEU A 311 4.41 -6.36 12.64
CA LEU A 311 3.70 -5.98 11.41
C LEU A 311 4.57 -5.05 10.55
N GLN A 312 5.24 -4.08 11.19
CA GLN A 312 6.14 -3.16 10.51
C GLN A 312 7.30 -3.87 9.81
N ALA A 313 7.77 -5.02 10.31
CA ALA A 313 8.81 -5.81 9.64
C ALA A 313 8.36 -6.32 8.26
N PHE A 314 7.05 -6.56 8.06
CA PHE A 314 6.49 -7.04 6.81
C PHE A 314 5.73 -5.95 6.01
N CYS A 315 5.77 -4.70 6.46
CA CYS A 315 5.41 -3.52 5.67
C CYS A 315 6.51 -2.44 5.72
N PHE A 316 7.75 -2.81 6.01
CA PHE A 316 8.92 -1.93 6.06
C PHE A 316 8.71 -0.58 6.77
N ASN A 317 8.23 -0.61 8.01
CA ASN A 317 7.95 0.58 8.83
C ASN A 317 7.02 1.63 8.13
N PHE A 318 6.05 1.14 7.37
CA PHE A 318 5.03 1.96 6.71
C PHE A 318 4.33 2.93 7.68
N ALA A 319 3.81 2.47 8.83
CA ALA A 319 3.04 3.39 9.69
C ALA A 319 3.89 4.45 10.42
N GLY A 320 5.20 4.24 10.49
CA GLY A 320 6.12 5.25 11.00
C GLY A 320 6.38 6.37 9.99
N THR A 321 6.13 6.16 8.70
CA THR A 321 6.61 7.07 7.64
C THR A 321 5.55 7.48 6.62
N HIS A 322 4.45 6.75 6.50
CA HIS A 322 3.48 6.99 5.43
C HIS A 322 2.74 8.33 5.57
N ALA A 323 2.48 8.80 6.79
CA ALA A 323 1.90 10.13 6.96
C ALA A 323 2.81 11.24 6.37
N ILE A 324 4.15 11.10 6.48
CA ILE A 324 5.12 12.02 5.88
C ILE A 324 4.93 12.05 4.36
N HIS A 325 4.69 10.90 3.73
CA HIS A 325 4.43 10.77 2.28
C HIS A 325 3.19 11.56 1.82
N HIS A 326 2.13 11.60 2.64
CA HIS A 326 0.94 12.41 2.32
C HIS A 326 1.24 13.91 2.36
N PHE A 327 2.11 14.35 3.27
CA PHE A 327 2.53 15.76 3.32
C PHE A 327 3.56 16.09 2.23
N VAL A 328 4.57 15.26 2.01
CA VAL A 328 5.68 15.52 1.09
C VAL A 328 5.99 14.27 0.28
N VAL A 329 5.51 14.27 -0.96
CA VAL A 329 5.68 13.17 -1.92
C VAL A 329 7.11 13.09 -2.48
N ARG A 330 7.89 14.17 -2.49
CA ARG A 330 9.20 14.21 -3.20
C ARG A 330 10.22 13.21 -2.65
N ASP A 331 10.08 12.78 -1.40
CA ASP A 331 11.12 12.08 -0.66
C ASP A 331 10.92 10.56 -0.78
N PRO A 332 11.87 9.80 -1.38
CA PRO A 332 11.82 8.35 -1.44
C PRO A 332 11.70 7.67 -0.09
N PHE A 333 11.23 6.42 -0.05
CA PHE A 333 10.96 5.72 1.20
C PHE A 333 12.17 5.66 2.14
N TYR A 334 13.38 5.42 1.62
CA TYR A 334 14.59 5.36 2.45
C TYR A 334 14.96 6.73 3.05
N ILE A 335 14.64 7.84 2.36
CA ILE A 335 14.77 9.19 2.93
C ILE A 335 13.73 9.36 4.03
N ARG A 336 12.47 9.03 3.75
CA ARG A 336 11.38 9.10 4.75
C ARG A 336 11.69 8.29 6.01
N GLN A 337 12.28 7.10 5.87
CA GLN A 337 12.74 6.28 7.01
C GLN A 337 13.83 7.00 7.82
N THR A 338 14.78 7.63 7.15
CA THR A 338 15.92 8.31 7.78
C THR A 338 15.47 9.54 8.58
N ILE A 339 14.55 10.35 8.00
CA ILE A 339 14.11 11.62 8.61
C ILE A 339 12.92 11.48 9.54
N ALA A 340 12.33 10.29 9.67
CA ALA A 340 11.03 10.11 10.31
C ALA A 340 10.97 10.71 11.73
N GLN A 341 11.96 10.38 12.55
CA GLN A 341 12.02 10.82 13.95
C GLN A 341 12.14 12.33 14.08
N ASP A 342 12.93 12.96 13.21
CA ASP A 342 13.13 14.41 13.17
C ASP A 342 11.85 15.15 12.72
N CYS A 343 10.99 14.50 11.90
CA CYS A 343 9.71 15.06 11.48
C CYS A 343 8.60 14.92 12.53
N TYR A 344 8.69 13.98 13.48
CA TYR A 344 7.59 13.72 14.42
C TYR A 344 7.19 14.89 15.31
N PRO A 345 8.12 15.70 15.87
CA PRO A 345 7.76 16.85 16.70
C PRO A 345 6.85 17.84 15.96
N VAL A 346 7.25 18.30 14.77
CA VAL A 346 6.45 19.27 14.00
C VAL A 346 5.11 18.68 13.57
N MET A 347 5.04 17.39 13.26
CA MET A 347 3.77 16.71 12.95
C MET A 347 2.83 16.67 14.16
N LYS A 348 3.35 16.30 15.34
CA LYS A 348 2.57 16.17 16.58
C LYS A 348 2.06 17.52 17.07
N GLU A 349 2.93 18.54 17.08
CA GLU A 349 2.60 19.92 17.47
C GLU A 349 1.51 20.53 16.58
N ASN A 350 1.42 20.09 15.33
CA ASN A 350 0.46 20.60 14.35
C ASN A 350 -0.70 19.61 14.08
N GLY A 351 -1.05 18.78 15.07
CA GLY A 351 -2.34 18.08 15.08
C GLY A 351 -2.37 16.69 14.45
N VAL A 352 -1.25 16.16 13.95
CA VAL A 352 -1.15 14.75 13.55
C VAL A 352 -1.16 13.88 14.79
N ARG A 353 -2.06 12.89 14.83
CA ARG A 353 -2.18 11.97 15.96
C ARG A 353 -1.14 10.86 15.88
N PHE A 354 -0.72 10.40 17.06
CA PHE A 354 0.24 9.30 17.21
C PHE A 354 -0.40 8.19 18.04
N ASN A 355 -0.25 6.95 17.57
CA ASN A 355 -0.72 5.74 18.27
C ASN A 355 -2.19 5.84 18.76
N ASP A 356 -3.07 6.47 17.97
CA ASP A 356 -4.51 6.51 18.23
C ASP A 356 -5.13 5.15 17.92
N PHE A 357 -4.92 4.20 18.82
CA PHE A 357 -5.51 2.86 18.77
C PHE A 357 -7.00 2.86 19.19
N GLY A 358 -7.57 4.02 19.52
CA GLY A 358 -9.02 4.12 19.67
C GLY A 358 -9.76 3.87 18.35
N THR A 359 -9.09 4.05 17.20
CA THR A 359 -9.64 3.82 15.85
C THR A 359 -10.18 2.40 15.65
N PHE A 360 -9.60 1.40 16.32
CA PHE A 360 -10.08 0.01 16.27
C PHE A 360 -11.56 -0.10 16.72
N LYS A 361 -11.98 0.69 17.71
CA LYS A 361 -13.37 0.73 18.19
C LYS A 361 -14.27 1.62 17.33
N ARG A 362 -13.69 2.67 16.74
CA ARG A 362 -14.43 3.69 15.97
C ARG A 362 -14.52 3.42 14.47
N ALA A 363 -14.15 2.22 14.01
CA ALA A 363 -14.04 1.88 12.59
C ALA A 363 -13.24 2.93 11.81
N ASN A 364 -12.11 3.33 12.37
CA ASN A 364 -11.17 4.33 11.84
C ASN A 364 -11.71 5.75 11.70
N ARG A 365 -12.81 6.09 12.38
CA ARG A 365 -13.17 7.49 12.53
C ARG A 365 -12.15 8.24 13.38
N ARG A 366 -11.84 9.46 12.97
CA ARG A 366 -10.95 10.37 13.69
C ARG A 366 -11.63 10.87 14.95
N PHE A 367 -12.89 11.27 14.87
CA PHE A 367 -13.61 11.83 16.01
C PHE A 367 -14.48 10.76 16.69
N GLU A 368 -14.76 10.98 17.97
CA GLU A 368 -15.76 10.19 18.70
C GLU A 368 -17.16 10.59 18.24
N SER A 369 -18.10 9.64 18.21
CA SER A 369 -19.49 9.92 17.82
C SER A 369 -20.07 11.04 18.70
N GLY A 370 -20.45 12.16 18.10
CA GLY A 370 -21.01 13.35 18.78
C GLY A 370 -20.13 14.60 18.74
N LYS A 371 -18.92 14.53 18.18
CA LYS A 371 -18.06 15.69 17.91
C LYS A 371 -17.76 15.75 16.40
N SER A 372 -18.72 16.25 15.62
CA SER A 372 -18.55 16.54 14.19
C SER A 372 -18.49 18.02 13.95
#